data_AF-A0A538EP47-F1
#
_entry.id   AF-A0A538EP47-F1
#
_cell.length_a   1.000
_cell.length_b   1.000
_cell.length_c   1.000
_cell.angle_alpha   90.00
_cell.angle_beta   90.00
_cell.angle_gamma   90.00
#
_symmetry.space_group_name_H-M   'P 1'
#
loop_
_entity.id
_entity.type
_entity.pdbx_description
1 polymer ?
#
loop_
_entity_poly.entity_id
_entity_poly.type
_entity_poly.pdbx_seq_one_letter_code
_entity_poly.pdbx_strand_id
1 'polypeptide(L)'
;MDAARHCRTQPESPSNTTVTATFDAPVKSANVTLADSTGRAVRGSVMCNSPCTTVTVTPSTRLKKGTTYSAKATGPNAASQGSTTWTFTTNKPVT
;
A
#
# COMPACT_ATOMS: atom_id res chain seq x y z
N MET A 1 36.37 6.76 28.42
CA MET A 1 36.91 6.51 27.07
C MET A 1 35.95 5.54 26.40
N ASP A 2 35.20 6.08 25.43
CA ASP A 2 34.44 5.40 24.36
C ASP A 2 35.20 4.19 23.76
N ALA A 3 34.62 3.19 23.09
CA ALA A 3 33.32 2.94 22.47
C ALA A 3 33.20 1.40 22.31
N ALA A 4 32.03 0.76 22.29
CA ALA A 4 31.26 0.62 21.08
C ALA A 4 29.83 0.15 21.41
N ARG A 5 28.87 1.04 21.19
CA ARG A 5 27.46 0.70 21.11
C ARG A 5 27.27 -0.26 19.94
N HIS A 6 26.74 -1.43 20.23
CA HIS A 6 26.19 -2.32 19.22
C HIS A 6 25.02 -1.56 18.56
N CYS A 7 25.27 -1.02 17.37
CA CYS A 7 24.23 -0.52 16.49
C CYS A 7 23.41 -1.74 16.05
N ARG A 8 22.40 -2.11 16.84
CA ARG A 8 21.31 -2.93 16.32
C ARG A 8 20.70 -2.08 15.22
N THR A 9 20.98 -2.42 13.97
CA THR A 9 20.05 -2.14 12.89
C THR A 9 18.75 -2.83 13.29
N GLN A 10 17.88 -2.11 14.00
CA GLN A 10 16.47 -2.43 13.94
C GLN A 10 16.17 -2.44 12.43
N PRO A 11 15.51 -3.47 11.87
CA PRO A 11 14.62 -3.19 10.76
C PRO A 11 13.57 -2.30 11.40
N GLU A 12 13.87 -1.01 11.47
CA GLU A 12 13.01 0.05 11.96
C GLU A 12 11.67 -0.22 11.33
N SER A 13 10.72 -0.75 12.10
CA SER A 13 9.39 -1.09 11.62
C SER A 13 8.86 0.18 11.01
N PRO A 14 8.88 0.32 9.66
CA PRO A 14 8.30 1.50 9.11
C PRO A 14 6.83 1.34 9.46
N SER A 15 6.15 2.39 9.82
CA SER A 15 4.70 2.40 9.80
C SER A 15 4.29 2.44 8.32
N ASN A 16 4.76 1.48 7.54
CA ASN A 16 4.29 1.15 6.21
C ASN A 16 3.09 0.25 6.43
N THR A 17 1.99 0.87 6.88
CA THR A 17 0.68 0.24 6.87
C THR A 17 0.45 -0.28 5.45
N THR A 18 0.42 -1.61 5.31
CA THR A 18 0.09 -2.26 4.05
C THR A 18 -1.34 -1.91 3.71
N VAL A 19 -1.58 -1.53 2.46
CA VAL A 19 -2.93 -1.25 1.95
C VAL A 19 -3.37 -2.44 1.13
N THR A 20 -4.56 -2.98 1.39
CA THR A 20 -5.10 -4.12 0.65
C THR A 20 -6.32 -3.74 -0.17
N ALA A 21 -6.52 -4.44 -1.28
CA ALA A 21 -7.74 -4.39 -2.07
C ALA A 21 -8.10 -5.76 -2.63
N THR A 22 -9.39 -5.97 -2.83
CA THR A 22 -9.95 -7.22 -3.34
C THR A 22 -10.65 -6.95 -4.66
N PHE A 23 -10.42 -7.82 -5.65
CA PHE A 23 -11.19 -7.87 -6.89
C PHE A 23 -12.29 -8.92 -6.79
N ASP A 24 -13.45 -8.64 -7.39
CA ASP A 24 -14.59 -9.58 -7.43
C ASP A 24 -14.32 -10.81 -8.30
N ALA A 25 -13.28 -10.76 -9.14
CA ALA A 25 -12.82 -11.87 -9.97
C ALA A 25 -11.28 -11.89 -10.04
N PRO A 26 -10.65 -13.06 -10.21
CA PRO A 26 -9.21 -13.16 -10.40
C PRO A 26 -8.72 -12.31 -11.59
N VAL A 27 -7.68 -11.51 -11.36
CA VAL A 27 -6.92 -10.85 -12.43
C VAL A 27 -5.63 -11.65 -12.74
N LYS A 28 -4.99 -11.40 -13.88
CA LYS A 28 -3.70 -12.04 -14.23
C LYS A 28 -2.51 -11.32 -13.58
N SER A 29 -2.65 -10.01 -13.38
CA SER A 29 -1.66 -9.11 -12.77
C SER A 29 -2.38 -7.87 -12.27
N ALA A 30 -1.87 -7.21 -11.24
CA ALA A 30 -2.46 -5.98 -10.70
C ALA A 30 -1.51 -4.79 -10.78
N ASN A 31 -2.04 -3.65 -11.18
CA ASN A 31 -1.39 -2.34 -11.05
C ASN A 31 -2.19 -1.51 -10.05
N VAL A 32 -1.51 -0.83 -9.13
CA VAL A 32 -2.17 0.04 -8.15
C VAL A 32 -1.55 1.43 -8.18
N THR A 33 -2.42 2.44 -8.28
CA THR A 33 -2.05 3.84 -8.06
C THR A 33 -2.60 4.27 -6.71
N LEU A 34 -1.75 4.90 -5.89
CA LEU A 34 -2.11 5.47 -4.59
C LEU A 34 -1.79 6.97 -4.61
N ALA A 35 -2.72 7.81 -4.15
CA ALA A 35 -2.53 9.26 -4.07
C ALA A 35 -3.09 9.82 -2.76
N ASP A 36 -2.48 10.90 -2.26
CA ASP A 36 -3.05 11.67 -1.14
C ASP A 36 -4.17 12.62 -1.60
N SER A 37 -4.83 13.27 -0.66
CA SER A 37 -5.93 14.22 -0.92
C SER A 37 -5.53 15.45 -1.76
N THR A 38 -4.22 15.69 -1.96
CA THR A 38 -3.70 16.75 -2.83
C THR A 38 -3.36 16.25 -4.24
N GLY A 39 -3.61 14.97 -4.53
CA GLY A 39 -3.30 14.32 -5.80
C GLY A 39 -1.85 13.86 -5.93
N ARG A 40 -1.05 13.93 -4.86
CA ARG A 40 0.36 13.48 -4.93
C ARG A 40 0.42 11.96 -4.88
N ALA A 41 1.09 11.38 -5.88
CA ALA A 41 1.30 9.94 -5.96
C ALA A 41 2.20 9.45 -4.81
N VAL A 42 1.78 8.34 -4.20
CA VAL A 42 2.56 7.58 -3.22
C VAL A 42 3.12 6.35 -3.93
N ARG A 43 4.45 6.25 -3.99
CA ARG A 43 5.12 5.07 -4.54
C ARG A 43 5.02 3.91 -3.57
N GLY A 44 4.93 2.70 -4.11
CA GLY A 44 4.92 1.46 -3.34
C GLY A 44 5.14 0.25 -4.23
N SER A 45 5.45 -0.89 -3.60
CA SER A 45 5.45 -2.18 -4.28
C SER A 45 4.05 -2.78 -4.24
N VAL A 46 3.69 -3.51 -5.31
CA VAL A 46 2.42 -4.20 -5.44
C VAL A 46 2.72 -5.69 -5.45
N MET A 47 2.02 -6.45 -4.61
CA MET A 47 2.08 -7.90 -4.56
C MET A 47 0.67 -8.46 -4.63
N CYS A 48 0.48 -9.57 -5.32
CA CYS A 48 -0.77 -10.32 -5.24
C CYS A 48 -0.53 -11.82 -5.10
N ASN A 49 -1.48 -12.48 -4.47
CA ASN A 49 -1.53 -13.94 -4.36
C ASN A 49 -1.94 -14.58 -5.69
N SER A 50 -1.77 -15.88 -5.85
CA SER A 50 -2.33 -16.63 -6.99
C SER A 50 -3.47 -17.52 -6.48
N PRO A 51 -4.70 -17.42 -7.01
CA PRO A 51 -5.17 -16.44 -8.00
C PRO A 51 -5.11 -14.99 -7.46
N CYS A 52 -4.85 -14.01 -8.35
CA CYS A 52 -4.68 -12.60 -8.00
C CYS A 52 -6.05 -11.96 -7.74
N THR A 53 -6.62 -12.27 -6.57
CA THR A 53 -7.87 -11.70 -6.07
C THR A 53 -7.61 -10.64 -5.01
N THR A 54 -6.53 -10.78 -4.23
CA THR A 54 -6.15 -9.83 -3.19
C THR A 54 -4.81 -9.19 -3.55
N VAL A 55 -4.80 -7.88 -3.62
CA VAL A 55 -3.61 -7.08 -3.86
C VAL A 55 -3.18 -6.42 -2.57
N THR A 56 -1.89 -6.51 -2.27
CA THR A 56 -1.25 -5.80 -1.16
C THR A 56 -0.29 -4.77 -1.73
N VAL A 57 -0.42 -3.53 -1.28
CA VAL A 57 0.47 -2.43 -1.58
C VAL A 57 1.31 -2.12 -0.34
N THR A 58 2.62 -2.06 -0.51
CA THR A 58 3.55 -1.59 0.52
C THR A 58 4.11 -0.23 0.08
N PRO A 59 3.62 0.89 0.64
CA PRO A 59 4.17 2.21 0.36
C PRO A 59 5.67 2.27 0.67
N SER A 60 6.45 2.84 -0.24
CA SER A 60 7.89 3.07 -0.05
C SER A 60 8.17 4.19 0.95
N THR A 61 7.17 5.03 1.23
CA THR A 61 7.21 6.12 2.21
C THR A 61 6.09 5.95 3.22
N ARG A 62 6.36 6.29 4.49
CA ARG A 62 5.32 6.32 5.53
C ARG A 62 4.18 7.24 5.12
N LEU A 63 2.95 6.75 5.23
CA LEU A 63 1.76 7.55 4.99
C LEU A 63 1.60 8.59 6.09
N LYS A 64 1.21 9.80 5.72
CA LYS A 64 0.92 10.89 6.66
C LYS A 64 -0.31 10.52 7.47
N LYS A 65 -0.25 10.68 8.79
CA LYS A 65 -1.34 10.45 9.74
C LYS A 65 -2.49 11.45 9.51
N GLY A 66 -3.73 11.01 9.71
CA GLY A 66 -4.93 11.85 9.54
C GLY A 66 -5.15 12.33 8.10
N THR A 67 -4.53 11.66 7.12
CA THR A 67 -4.65 12.01 5.70
C THR A 67 -5.50 10.97 4.99
N THR A 68 -6.43 11.45 4.16
CA THR A 68 -7.21 10.58 3.26
C THR A 68 -6.39 10.25 2.03
N TYR A 69 -6.34 8.97 1.69
CA TYR A 69 -5.71 8.45 0.49
C TYR A 69 -6.75 7.80 -0.41
N SER A 70 -6.55 7.96 -1.71
CA SER A 70 -7.34 7.30 -2.76
C SER A 70 -6.46 6.29 -3.48
N ALA A 71 -6.96 5.07 -3.62
CA ALA A 71 -6.27 3.99 -4.29
C ALA A 71 -7.15 3.41 -5.39
N LYS A 72 -6.52 3.09 -6.52
CA LYS A 72 -7.17 2.43 -7.67
C LYS A 72 -6.33 1.25 -8.09
N ALA A 73 -6.90 0.06 -8.02
CA ALA A 73 -6.29 -1.17 -8.50
C ALA A 73 -6.96 -1.59 -9.81
N THR A 74 -6.14 -1.99 -10.80
CA THR A 74 -6.62 -2.47 -12.11
C THR A 74 -5.85 -3.71 -12.54
N GLY A 75 -6.50 -4.60 -13.28
CA GLY A 75 -5.85 -5.80 -13.81
C GLY A 75 -6.69 -6.51 -14.87
N PRO A 76 -6.08 -7.14 -15.88
CA PRO A 76 -6.82 -7.91 -16.88
C PRO A 76 -7.42 -9.16 -16.23
N ASN A 77 -8.69 -9.45 -16.51
CA ASN A 77 -9.38 -10.67 -16.08
C ASN A 77 -9.84 -11.48 -17.32
N ALA A 78 -10.62 -12.55 -17.11
CA ALA A 78 -11.08 -13.40 -18.21
C ALA A 78 -12.07 -12.72 -19.17
N ALA A 79 -12.84 -11.74 -18.68
CA ALA A 79 -13.87 -11.05 -19.46
C ALA A 79 -13.37 -9.76 -20.14
N SER A 80 -12.50 -9.01 -19.44
CA SER A 80 -11.93 -7.73 -19.88
C SER A 80 -10.87 -7.25 -18.87
N GLN A 81 -11.18 -6.19 -18.12
CA GLN A 81 -10.33 -5.56 -17.11
C GLN A 81 -11.13 -5.34 -15.82
N GLY A 82 -10.63 -5.89 -14.71
CA GLY A 82 -11.11 -5.60 -13.37
C GLY A 82 -10.55 -4.27 -12.88
N SER A 83 -11.37 -3.51 -12.16
CA SER A 83 -10.97 -2.27 -11.50
C SER A 83 -11.69 -2.16 -10.16
N THR A 84 -10.97 -1.78 -9.12
CA THR A 84 -11.55 -1.42 -7.82
C THR A 84 -10.91 -0.13 -7.33
N THR A 85 -11.71 0.74 -6.71
CA THR A 85 -11.26 2.02 -6.16
C THR A 85 -11.74 2.12 -4.73
N TRP A 86 -10.86 2.53 -3.84
CA TRP A 86 -11.19 2.72 -2.43
C TRP A 86 -10.49 3.94 -1.86
N THR A 87 -11.05 4.46 -0.79
CA THR A 87 -10.47 5.55 -0.01
C THR A 87 -10.32 5.11 1.43
N PHE A 88 -9.22 5.49 2.06
CA PHE A 88 -9.00 5.23 3.48
C PHE A 88 -8.31 6.42 4.13
N THR A 89 -8.56 6.62 5.41
CA THR A 89 -7.91 7.65 6.22
C THR A 89 -6.95 6.99 7.19
N THR A 90 -5.71 7.44 7.21
CA THR A 90 -4.75 6.96 8.21
C THR A 90 -5.12 7.49 9.60
N ASN A 91 -5.11 6.61 10.60
CA ASN A 91 -5.44 7.03 11.96
C ASN A 91 -4.46 8.12 12.43
N LYS A 92 -5.00 9.16 13.06
CA LYS A 92 -4.19 10.01 13.94
C LYS A 92 -3.90 9.19 15.19
N PRO A 93 -2.67 9.13 15.69
CA PRO A 93 -2.41 8.60 17.02
C PRO A 93 -3.32 9.31 18.00
N VAL A 94 -4.07 8.55 18.79
CA VAL A 94 -4.73 9.11 19.97
C VAL A 94 -3.61 9.64 20.85
N THR A 95 -3.62 10.94 21.13
CA THR A 95 -2.63 11.62 21.97
C THR A 95 -3.14 11.65 23.40
#